data_AF-A0A1S1M239-F1
#
_entry.id   AF-A0A1S1M239-F1
#
_cell.length_a   1.000
_cell.length_b   1.000
_cell.length_c   1.000
_cell.angle_alpha   90.00
_cell.angle_beta   90.00
_cell.angle_gamma   90.00
#
_symmetry.space_group_name_H-M   'P 1'
#
loop_
_entity.id
_entity.type
_entity.pdbx_description
1 polymer ?
#
loop_
_entity_poly.entity_id
_entity_poly.type
_entity_poly.pdbx_seq_one_letter_code
_entity_poly.pdbx_strand_id
1 'polypeptide(L)'
;MTDARVPDRWLHDRRLTRLSDGHYRSFVTSLVYAVSNRTDGVIEPEDLASIPKFAAGATQAFVDNGLWSPLDKGWVIIDFKATQSSREALEAAEQARIHNRVADRERKAKQRAEAKARAEAKAAEAESHPDSPQDVPPDVRVEVRPESRPDTQARPVARRGKDKGDHQSALPLAAGDEWHGVGENPFLEYK
;
A
#
# COMPACT_ATOMS: atom_id res chain seq x y z
N MET A 1 5.24 -7.76 -4.41
CA MET A 1 4.85 -6.33 -4.55
C MET A 1 6.12 -5.53 -4.78
N THR A 2 6.30 -5.14 -6.02
CA THR A 2 7.25 -4.13 -6.49
C THR A 2 6.56 -2.76 -6.44
N ASP A 3 7.34 -1.69 -6.44
CA ASP A 3 6.85 -0.31 -6.31
C ASP A 3 7.71 0.60 -7.21
N ALA A 4 7.06 1.29 -8.15
CA ALA A 4 7.72 2.07 -9.18
C ALA A 4 7.68 3.55 -8.78
N ARG A 5 8.82 4.07 -8.33
CA ARG A 5 8.93 5.39 -7.72
C ARG A 5 9.05 6.46 -8.79
N VAL A 6 8.22 7.49 -8.68
CA VAL A 6 8.29 8.73 -9.46
C VAL A 6 8.84 9.82 -8.54
N PRO A 7 10.13 10.19 -8.66
CA PRO A 7 10.72 11.21 -7.79
C PRO A 7 10.21 12.61 -8.15
N ASP A 8 9.92 13.42 -7.12
CA ASP A 8 9.42 14.80 -7.26
C ASP A 8 10.25 15.67 -8.22
N ARG A 9 11.58 15.50 -8.24
CA ARG A 9 12.50 16.21 -9.16
C ARG A 9 12.13 16.07 -10.65
N TRP A 10 11.39 15.04 -11.05
CA TRP A 10 10.93 14.82 -12.42
C TRP A 10 9.89 15.85 -12.88
N LEU A 11 9.17 16.51 -11.95
CA LEU A 11 8.30 17.66 -12.26
C LEU A 11 9.08 18.88 -12.78
N HIS A 12 10.40 18.90 -12.60
CA HIS A 12 11.30 19.97 -13.04
C HIS A 12 12.40 19.48 -14.00
N ASP A 13 12.39 18.19 -14.38
CA ASP A 13 13.37 17.64 -15.31
C ASP A 13 12.99 18.02 -16.75
N ARG A 14 13.79 18.91 -17.35
CA ARG A 14 13.64 19.38 -18.73
C ARG A 14 13.64 18.26 -19.77
N ARG A 15 14.17 17.06 -19.45
CA ARG A 15 14.10 15.88 -20.33
C ARG A 15 12.68 15.32 -20.41
N LEU A 16 11.94 15.36 -19.30
CA LEU A 16 10.55 14.88 -19.20
C LEU A 16 9.56 15.95 -19.64
N THR A 17 9.74 17.21 -19.25
CA THR A 17 8.83 18.32 -19.65
C THR A 17 8.90 18.66 -21.14
N ARG A 18 9.79 18.02 -21.92
CA ARG A 18 9.90 18.13 -23.39
C ARG A 18 9.18 17.00 -24.13
N LEU A 19 8.74 15.96 -23.44
CA LEU A 19 8.00 14.87 -24.05
C LEU A 19 6.59 15.31 -24.43
N SER A 20 6.05 14.72 -25.50
CA SER A 20 4.59 14.72 -25.68
C SER A 20 3.94 13.91 -24.55
N ASP A 21 2.70 14.19 -24.20
CA ASP A 21 1.97 13.42 -23.18
C ASP A 21 1.92 11.90 -23.53
N GLY A 22 1.81 11.55 -24.81
CA GLY A 22 1.90 10.15 -25.25
C GLY A 22 3.27 9.51 -24.97
N HIS A 23 4.37 10.25 -25.16
CA HIS A 23 5.71 9.78 -24.81
C HIS A 23 5.91 9.74 -23.29
N TYR A 24 5.45 10.74 -22.54
CA TYR A 24 5.52 10.75 -21.08
C TYR A 24 4.77 9.56 -20.46
N ARG A 25 3.53 9.29 -20.91
CA ARG A 25 2.77 8.10 -20.49
C ARG A 25 3.49 6.80 -20.84
N SER A 26 4.14 6.73 -22.00
CA SER A 26 4.96 5.58 -22.42
C SER A 26 6.23 5.40 -21.59
N PHE A 27 6.85 6.49 -21.13
CA PHE A 27 7.99 6.45 -20.21
C PHE A 27 7.57 5.86 -18.86
N VAL A 28 6.47 6.36 -18.28
CA VAL A 28 5.93 5.85 -17.01
C VAL A 28 5.53 4.39 -17.11
N THR A 29 4.85 3.94 -18.18
CA THR A 29 4.51 2.51 -18.34
C THR A 29 5.75 1.63 -18.54
N SER A 30 6.78 2.10 -19.24
CA SER A 30 8.05 1.37 -19.37
C SER A 30 8.81 1.23 -18.04
N LEU A 31 8.77 2.26 -17.19
CA LEU A 31 9.35 2.20 -15.85
C LEU A 31 8.63 1.18 -14.97
N VAL A 32 7.29 1.19 -14.98
CA VAL A 32 6.47 0.20 -14.26
C VAL A 32 6.73 -1.21 -14.79
N TYR A 33 6.90 -1.38 -16.10
CA TYR A 33 7.28 -2.65 -16.72
C TYR A 33 8.63 -3.16 -16.20
N ALA A 34 9.69 -2.36 -16.29
CA ALA A 34 11.03 -2.73 -15.84
C ALA A 34 11.10 -3.05 -14.33
N VAL A 35 10.39 -2.28 -13.51
CA VAL A 35 10.25 -2.51 -12.06
C VAL A 35 9.45 -3.78 -11.75
N SER A 36 8.44 -4.11 -12.56
CA SER A 36 7.61 -5.31 -12.35
C SER A 36 8.32 -6.60 -12.76
N ASN A 37 9.00 -6.59 -13.91
CA ASN A 37 9.74 -7.72 -14.44
C ASN A 37 11.18 -7.85 -13.90
N ARG A 38 11.61 -6.90 -13.05
CA ARG A 38 12.93 -6.85 -12.41
C ARG A 38 14.10 -6.82 -13.42
N THR A 39 13.95 -6.09 -14.52
CA THR A 39 14.97 -5.97 -15.59
C THR A 39 16.09 -4.97 -15.28
N ASP A 40 16.15 -4.45 -14.05
CA ASP A 40 17.10 -3.39 -13.61
C ASP A 40 17.14 -2.14 -14.51
N GLY A 41 16.04 -1.86 -15.21
CA GLY A 41 15.87 -0.72 -16.12
C GLY A 41 16.16 -1.03 -17.59
N VAL A 42 16.56 -2.26 -17.92
CA VAL A 42 16.71 -2.70 -19.32
C VAL A 42 15.33 -2.90 -19.95
N ILE A 43 15.19 -2.51 -21.22
CA ILE A 43 14.04 -2.74 -22.08
C ILE A 43 14.57 -3.30 -23.42
N GLU A 44 14.22 -4.53 -23.76
CA GLU A 44 14.56 -5.14 -25.05
C GLU A 44 13.50 -4.75 -26.13
N PRO A 45 13.81 -4.86 -27.44
CA PRO A 45 12.85 -4.53 -28.50
C PRO A 45 11.56 -5.37 -28.45
N GLU A 46 11.64 -6.60 -27.94
CA GLU A 46 10.50 -7.52 -27.77
C GLU A 46 9.57 -7.09 -26.62
N ASP A 47 10.12 -6.48 -25.56
CA ASP A 47 9.35 -5.97 -24.41
C ASP A 47 8.37 -4.87 -24.83
N LEU A 48 8.71 -4.08 -25.85
CA LEU A 48 7.90 -2.94 -26.32
C LEU A 48 6.48 -3.37 -26.74
N ALA A 49 6.32 -4.58 -27.28
CA ALA A 49 5.01 -5.15 -27.63
C ALA A 49 4.18 -5.54 -26.40
N SER A 50 4.83 -5.75 -25.24
CA SER A 50 4.19 -6.08 -23.97
C SER A 50 3.81 -4.84 -23.14
N ILE A 51 4.36 -3.65 -23.45
CA ILE A 51 4.07 -2.41 -22.73
C ILE A 51 2.74 -1.82 -23.25
N PRO A 52 1.69 -1.71 -22.41
CA PRO A 52 0.36 -1.31 -22.87
C PRO A 52 0.34 0.15 -23.34
N LYS A 53 -0.26 0.38 -24.52
CA LYS A 53 -0.44 1.72 -25.14
C LYS A 53 0.87 2.49 -25.37
N PHE A 54 1.98 1.79 -25.60
CA PHE A 54 3.26 2.41 -25.95
C PHE A 54 3.15 3.22 -27.24
N ALA A 55 3.60 4.48 -27.23
CA ALA A 55 3.44 5.42 -28.34
C ALA A 55 4.50 5.23 -29.43
N ALA A 56 4.08 5.36 -30.70
CA ALA A 56 4.99 5.34 -31.84
C ALA A 56 6.03 6.47 -31.74
N GLY A 57 7.29 6.17 -32.00
CA GLY A 57 8.40 7.14 -31.91
C GLY A 57 8.90 7.44 -30.49
N ALA A 58 8.25 6.91 -29.44
CA ALA A 58 8.64 7.19 -28.05
C ALA A 58 10.07 6.75 -27.71
N THR A 59 10.52 5.59 -28.22
CA THR A 59 11.91 5.10 -28.02
C THR A 59 12.95 6.11 -28.52
N GLN A 60 12.77 6.65 -29.72
CA GLN A 60 13.65 7.68 -30.28
C GLN A 60 13.62 8.94 -29.41
N ALA A 61 12.43 9.41 -29.03
CA ALA A 61 12.28 10.59 -28.18
C ALA A 61 12.94 10.43 -26.79
N PHE A 62 13.01 9.21 -26.24
CA PHE A 62 13.71 8.93 -24.98
C PHE A 62 15.23 8.94 -25.13
N VAL A 63 15.76 8.48 -26.26
CA VAL A 63 17.19 8.59 -26.58
C VAL A 63 17.57 10.06 -26.83
N ASP A 64 16.80 10.78 -27.65
CA ASP A 64 17.04 12.18 -28.01
C ASP A 64 17.02 13.12 -26.79
N ASN A 65 16.16 12.84 -25.80
CA ASN A 65 16.09 13.62 -24.55
C ASN A 65 17.01 13.07 -23.44
N GLY A 66 17.81 12.03 -23.68
CA GLY A 66 18.73 11.47 -22.68
C GLY A 66 18.01 10.87 -21.47
N LEU A 67 16.86 10.22 -21.69
CA LEU A 67 16.12 9.44 -20.69
C LEU A 67 16.48 7.95 -20.79
N TRP A 68 16.77 7.47 -21.99
CA TRP A 68 17.23 6.11 -22.26
C TRP A 68 18.62 6.14 -22.89
N SER A 69 19.50 5.22 -22.50
CA SER A 69 20.75 4.94 -23.22
C SER A 69 20.54 3.71 -24.10
N PRO A 70 21.02 3.71 -25.36
CA PRO A 70 21.08 2.48 -26.15
C PRO A 70 22.07 1.48 -25.53
N LEU A 71 21.84 0.19 -25.84
CA LEU A 71 22.69 -0.96 -25.56
C LEU A 71 22.70 -1.87 -26.80
N ASP A 72 23.62 -2.84 -26.85
CA ASP A 72 23.75 -3.82 -27.94
C ASP A 72 22.44 -4.59 -28.25
N LYS A 73 21.53 -4.67 -27.26
CA LYS A 73 20.23 -5.36 -27.35
C LYS A 73 19.11 -4.53 -26.72
N GLY A 74 18.88 -3.32 -27.22
CA GLY A 74 17.78 -2.45 -26.76
C GLY A 74 18.28 -1.25 -25.99
N TRP A 75 17.69 -0.97 -24.83
CA TRP A 75 17.92 0.26 -24.08
C TRP A 75 17.95 0.05 -22.57
N VAL A 76 18.53 1.01 -21.85
CA VAL A 76 18.44 1.11 -20.39
C VAL A 76 17.93 2.48 -19.96
N ILE A 77 16.97 2.49 -19.03
CA ILE A 77 16.43 3.69 -18.39
C ILE A 77 17.53 4.35 -17.54
N ILE A 78 17.88 5.59 -17.87
CA ILE A 78 18.87 6.39 -17.14
C ILE A 78 18.31 6.71 -15.74
N ASP A 79 19.19 6.84 -14.75
CA ASP A 79 18.84 6.99 -13.32
C ASP A 79 18.01 5.84 -12.69
N PHE A 80 17.77 4.71 -13.38
CA PHE A 80 16.98 3.61 -12.81
C PHE A 80 17.55 3.13 -11.45
N LYS A 81 18.86 2.83 -11.39
CA LYS A 81 19.55 2.41 -10.15
C LYS A 81 19.61 3.51 -9.07
N ALA A 82 19.36 4.76 -9.41
CA ALA A 82 19.34 5.90 -8.49
C ALA A 82 17.91 6.28 -8.01
N THR A 83 16.87 5.60 -8.53
CA THR A 83 15.46 5.90 -8.24
C THR A 83 14.69 4.66 -7.78
N GLN A 84 14.91 3.52 -8.43
CA GLN A 84 14.26 2.25 -8.18
C GLN A 84 15.10 1.33 -7.29
N SER A 85 14.48 0.27 -6.77
CA SER A 85 15.21 -0.82 -6.10
C SER A 85 15.70 -1.82 -7.15
N SER A 86 16.94 -2.29 -7.05
CA SER A 86 17.46 -3.32 -7.96
C SER A 86 16.79 -4.68 -7.73
N ARG A 87 16.91 -5.58 -8.71
CA ARG A 87 16.46 -6.98 -8.61
C ARG A 87 16.98 -7.65 -7.33
N GLU A 88 18.28 -7.53 -7.07
CA GLU A 88 18.95 -8.10 -5.90
C GLU A 88 18.37 -7.57 -4.58
N ALA A 89 18.10 -6.27 -4.49
CA ALA A 89 17.49 -5.65 -3.31
C ALA A 89 16.04 -6.12 -3.09
N LEU A 90 15.28 -6.33 -4.18
CA LEU A 90 13.93 -6.88 -4.14
C LEU A 90 13.93 -8.36 -3.71
N GLU A 91 14.89 -9.16 -4.19
CA GLU A 91 15.07 -10.58 -3.84
C GLU A 91 15.49 -10.74 -2.37
N ALA A 92 16.46 -9.96 -1.89
CA ALA A 92 16.84 -9.93 -0.47
C ALA A 92 15.65 -9.54 0.43
N ALA A 93 14.86 -8.53 0.04
CA ALA A 93 13.65 -8.14 0.76
C ALA A 93 12.56 -9.23 0.73
N GLU A 94 12.46 -10.02 -0.34
CA GLU A 94 11.55 -11.16 -0.47
C GLU A 94 11.97 -12.33 0.41
N GLN A 95 13.26 -12.69 0.41
CA GLN A 95 13.83 -13.70 1.30
C GLN A 95 13.65 -13.32 2.78
N ALA A 96 13.92 -12.06 3.16
CA ALA A 96 13.71 -11.57 4.53
C ALA A 96 12.23 -11.66 4.95
N ARG A 97 11.29 -11.35 4.04
CA ARG A 97 9.84 -11.53 4.29
C ARG A 97 9.45 -13.00 4.48
N ILE A 98 10.07 -13.93 3.74
CA ILE A 98 9.84 -15.37 3.89
C ILE A 98 10.39 -15.86 5.23
N HIS A 99 11.65 -15.55 5.54
CA HIS A 99 12.31 -15.89 6.81
C HIS A 99 11.50 -15.40 8.02
N ASN A 100 11.12 -14.13 8.03
CA ASN A 100 10.36 -13.55 9.12
C ASN A 100 8.99 -14.22 9.28
N ARG A 101 8.31 -14.61 8.19
CA ARG A 101 7.06 -15.39 8.25
C ARG A 101 7.23 -16.80 8.82
N VAL A 102 8.39 -17.43 8.67
CA VAL A 102 8.69 -18.73 9.28
C VAL A 102 8.93 -18.56 10.79
N ALA A 103 9.82 -17.65 11.18
CA ALA A 103 10.08 -17.35 12.59
C ALA A 103 8.82 -16.92 13.36
N ASP A 104 7.93 -16.15 12.74
CA ASP A 104 6.65 -15.76 13.32
C ASP A 104 5.70 -16.95 13.56
N ARG A 105 5.71 -17.95 12.66
CA ARG A 105 4.93 -19.19 12.80
C ARG A 105 5.48 -20.07 13.92
N GLU A 106 6.79 -20.23 13.98
CA GLU A 106 7.48 -20.99 15.04
C GLU A 106 7.26 -20.36 16.42
N ARG A 107 7.42 -19.04 16.54
CA ARG A 107 7.14 -18.30 17.78
C ARG A 107 5.68 -18.47 18.23
N LYS A 108 4.72 -18.38 17.30
CA LYS A 108 3.29 -18.59 17.58
C LYS A 108 2.96 -20.05 17.91
N ALA A 109 3.67 -21.02 17.32
CA ALA A 109 3.54 -22.43 17.67
C ALA A 109 4.05 -22.72 19.08
N LYS A 110 5.25 -22.21 19.44
CA LYS A 110 5.81 -22.33 20.79
C LYS A 110 4.92 -21.70 21.85
N GLN A 111 4.44 -20.48 21.61
CA GLN A 111 3.50 -19.79 22.52
C GLN A 111 2.19 -20.57 22.71
N ARG A 112 1.67 -21.25 21.69
CA ARG A 112 0.49 -22.13 21.81
C ARG A 112 0.78 -23.39 22.63
N ALA A 113 1.95 -24.00 22.46
CA ALA A 113 2.38 -25.15 23.26
C ALA A 113 2.58 -24.77 24.73
N GLU A 114 3.26 -23.65 25.00
CA GLU A 114 3.45 -23.10 26.35
C GLU A 114 2.12 -22.73 27.02
N ALA A 115 1.20 -22.09 26.28
CA ALA A 115 -0.14 -21.76 26.78
C ALA A 115 -0.99 -23.02 27.07
N LYS A 116 -0.91 -24.04 26.20
CA LYS A 116 -1.59 -25.33 26.40
C LYS A 116 -1.06 -26.04 27.64
N ALA A 117 0.25 -26.22 27.75
CA ALA A 117 0.88 -26.87 28.91
C ALA A 117 0.57 -26.14 30.23
N ARG A 118 0.51 -24.80 30.21
CA ARG A 118 0.10 -24.00 31.38
C ARG A 118 -1.38 -24.16 31.74
N ALA A 119 -2.25 -24.40 30.76
CA ALA A 119 -3.66 -24.69 31.02
C ALA A 119 -3.85 -26.11 31.57
N GLU A 120 -3.13 -27.10 31.02
CA GLU A 120 -3.14 -28.49 31.51
C GLU A 120 -2.59 -28.60 32.94
N ALA A 121 -1.48 -27.90 33.26
CA ALA A 121 -0.94 -27.84 34.61
C ALA A 121 -1.95 -27.23 35.62
N LYS A 122 -2.67 -26.17 35.24
CA LYS A 122 -3.72 -25.57 36.08
C LYS A 122 -4.93 -26.48 36.28
N ALA A 123 -5.29 -27.30 35.29
CA ALA A 123 -6.38 -28.26 35.43
C ALA A 123 -6.01 -29.37 36.44
N ALA A 124 -4.79 -29.92 36.33
CA ALA A 124 -4.29 -30.92 37.28
C ALA A 124 -4.12 -30.36 38.71
N GLU A 125 -3.70 -29.10 38.84
CA GLU A 125 -3.64 -28.41 40.14
C GLU A 125 -5.05 -28.28 40.77
N ALA A 126 -6.07 -27.94 39.97
CA ALA A 126 -7.46 -27.87 40.42
C ALA A 126 -8.05 -29.25 40.81
N GLU A 127 -7.75 -30.33 40.06
CA GLU A 127 -8.15 -31.69 40.44
C GLU A 127 -7.45 -32.19 41.72
N SER A 128 -6.32 -31.60 42.11
CA SER A 128 -5.58 -31.97 43.32
C SER A 128 -6.13 -31.39 44.64
N HIS A 129 -7.11 -30.49 44.56
CA HIS A 129 -7.91 -30.06 45.72
C HIS A 129 -9.29 -30.73 45.67
N PRO A 130 -9.53 -31.80 46.44
CA PRO A 130 -10.86 -32.37 46.55
C PRO A 130 -11.81 -31.37 47.19
N ASP A 131 -12.87 -31.04 46.47
CA ASP A 131 -13.89 -30.07 46.88
C ASP A 131 -14.56 -30.53 48.17
N SER A 132 -14.20 -29.90 49.30
CA SER A 132 -14.87 -30.11 50.58
C SER A 132 -16.22 -29.40 50.50
N PRO A 133 -17.36 -30.12 50.55
CA PRO A 133 -18.66 -29.53 50.31
C PRO A 133 -18.95 -28.47 51.36
N GLN A 134 -18.82 -27.19 50.98
CA GLN A 134 -18.96 -26.08 51.90
C GLN A 134 -20.45 -25.80 52.14
N ASP A 135 -20.87 -25.92 53.39
CA ASP A 135 -22.28 -25.88 53.81
C ASP A 135 -22.99 -24.59 53.36
N VAL A 136 -24.24 -24.72 52.93
CA VAL A 136 -25.05 -23.60 52.42
C VAL A 136 -25.75 -22.87 53.59
N PRO A 137 -25.43 -21.60 53.88
CA PRO A 137 -26.19 -20.80 54.83
C PRO A 137 -27.51 -20.37 54.18
N PRO A 138 -28.68 -20.63 54.80
CA PRO A 138 -29.97 -20.22 54.23
C PRO A 138 -30.27 -18.73 54.49
N ASP A 139 -30.93 -18.11 53.50
CA ASP A 139 -31.80 -16.93 53.57
C ASP A 139 -31.33 -15.71 54.39
N VAL A 140 -30.78 -14.70 53.71
CA VAL A 140 -30.79 -13.31 54.18
C VAL A 140 -31.44 -12.43 53.11
N ARG A 141 -32.50 -11.72 53.51
CA ARG A 141 -33.28 -10.85 52.62
C ARG A 141 -32.54 -9.56 52.23
N VAL A 142 -32.66 -9.25 50.95
CA VAL A 142 -32.80 -7.92 50.32
C VAL A 142 -32.74 -6.70 51.26
N GLU A 143 -31.85 -5.76 50.94
CA GLU A 143 -32.17 -4.33 51.05
C GLU A 143 -31.67 -3.57 49.79
N VAL A 144 -32.31 -2.45 49.45
CA VAL A 144 -32.11 -1.72 48.18
C VAL A 144 -31.81 -0.25 48.45
N ARG A 145 -30.66 0.25 47.96
CA ARG A 145 -30.48 1.67 47.62
C ARG A 145 -29.44 1.87 46.50
N PRO A 146 -29.52 2.98 45.73
CA PRO A 146 -28.69 3.22 44.55
C PRO A 146 -27.51 4.18 44.81
N GLU A 147 -26.85 4.58 43.71
CA GLU A 147 -25.71 5.53 43.59
C GLU A 147 -24.34 4.92 43.97
N SER A 148 -23.24 5.17 43.24
CA SER A 148 -22.97 6.13 42.16
C SER A 148 -22.04 5.58 41.05
N ARG A 149 -21.97 6.24 39.89
CA ARG A 149 -21.04 5.93 38.77
C ARG A 149 -19.67 6.62 38.95
N PRO A 150 -18.61 6.08 38.32
CA PRO A 150 -18.13 6.62 37.04
C PRO A 150 -18.05 5.51 35.95
N ASP A 151 -18.14 5.72 34.62
CA ASP A 151 -17.39 6.60 33.68
C ASP A 151 -15.87 6.30 33.66
N THR A 152 -15.18 5.96 32.55
CA THR A 152 -15.51 5.59 31.14
C THR A 152 -14.50 4.47 30.71
N GLN A 153 -14.44 3.82 29.54
CA GLN A 153 -15.00 3.93 28.17
C GLN A 153 -15.73 2.62 27.78
N ALA A 154 -16.59 2.52 26.76
CA ALA A 154 -16.66 3.09 25.40
C ALA A 154 -15.81 2.35 24.32
N ARG A 155 -16.21 1.11 23.98
CA ARG A 155 -15.91 0.45 22.69
C ARG A 155 -17.02 0.77 21.67
N PRO A 156 -16.76 1.48 20.56
CA PRO A 156 -17.77 1.74 19.55
C PRO A 156 -17.99 0.51 18.64
N VAL A 157 -19.17 -0.12 18.74
CA VAL A 157 -19.66 -1.06 17.71
C VAL A 157 -20.44 -0.26 16.66
N ALA A 158 -19.78 0.10 15.57
CA ALA A 158 -20.42 0.80 14.45
C ALA A 158 -21.28 -0.17 13.62
N ARG A 159 -22.60 0.05 13.58
CA ARG A 159 -23.53 -0.66 12.69
C ARG A 159 -23.74 0.13 11.40
N ARG A 160 -23.68 -0.58 10.26
CA ARG A 160 -24.61 -0.46 9.11
C ARG A 160 -25.10 0.96 8.76
N GLY A 161 -24.32 1.70 7.98
CA GLY A 161 -24.83 2.77 7.11
C GLY A 161 -25.11 2.22 5.71
N LYS A 162 -26.31 2.43 5.17
CA LYS A 162 -26.63 2.19 3.76
C LYS A 162 -27.40 3.40 3.24
N ASP A 163 -26.67 4.32 2.61
CA ASP A 163 -27.26 5.44 1.90
C ASP A 163 -26.96 5.37 0.41
N LYS A 164 -27.96 5.75 -0.37
CA LYS A 164 -27.79 6.22 -1.74
C LYS A 164 -27.78 7.75 -1.66
N GLY A 165 -26.76 8.40 -2.19
CA GLY A 165 -26.70 9.85 -2.26
C GLY A 165 -25.97 10.26 -3.53
N ASP A 166 -26.71 10.79 -4.50
CA ASP A 166 -26.14 11.35 -5.72
C ASP A 166 -25.45 12.67 -5.40
N HIS A 167 -24.16 12.59 -5.03
CA HIS A 167 -23.31 13.76 -4.95
C HIS A 167 -22.53 13.91 -6.25
N GLN A 168 -23.18 14.60 -7.19
CA GLN A 168 -22.49 15.38 -8.21
C GLN A 168 -21.49 16.30 -7.50
N SER A 169 -20.21 15.92 -7.46
CA SER A 169 -19.14 16.81 -7.03
C SER A 169 -18.82 17.80 -8.14
N ALA A 170 -19.83 18.56 -8.57
CA ALA A 170 -19.63 19.81 -9.28
C ALA A 170 -18.88 20.72 -8.30
N LEU A 171 -17.60 20.96 -8.58
CA LEU A 171 -16.83 21.94 -7.82
C LEU A 171 -17.53 23.29 -7.98
N PRO A 172 -17.92 23.97 -6.89
CA PRO A 172 -18.39 25.34 -7.00
C PRO A 172 -17.19 26.19 -7.41
N LEU A 173 -17.07 26.52 -8.70
CA LEU A 173 -16.17 27.57 -9.14
C LEU A 173 -16.51 28.82 -8.35
N ALA A 174 -15.61 29.24 -7.47
CA ALA A 174 -15.70 30.56 -6.87
C ALA A 174 -15.64 31.58 -8.02
N ALA A 175 -16.55 32.56 -8.01
CA ALA A 175 -16.56 33.62 -9.00
C ALA A 175 -15.36 34.56 -8.79
N GLY A 176 -14.19 34.14 -9.26
CA GLY A 176 -12.90 34.81 -9.04
C GLY A 176 -11.67 34.03 -9.48
N ASP A 177 -11.74 32.71 -9.72
CA ASP A 177 -10.60 31.93 -10.21
C ASP A 177 -10.30 32.24 -11.70
N GLU A 178 -9.49 33.26 -11.94
CA GLU A 178 -8.96 33.58 -13.26
C GLU A 178 -7.88 32.58 -13.69
N TRP A 179 -7.92 32.15 -14.94
CA TRP A 179 -6.93 31.23 -15.52
C TRP A 179 -5.60 31.96 -15.75
N HIS A 180 -4.59 31.63 -14.94
CA HIS A 180 -3.23 32.18 -15.04
C HIS A 180 -2.30 31.41 -15.99
N GLY A 181 -2.85 30.49 -16.81
CA GLY A 181 -2.08 29.76 -17.82
C GLY A 181 -1.88 30.56 -19.11
N VAL A 182 -0.89 30.18 -19.91
CA VAL A 182 -0.69 30.78 -21.24
C VAL A 182 -1.65 30.13 -22.25
N GLY A 183 -2.55 30.93 -22.82
CA GLY A 183 -3.57 30.49 -23.78
C GLY A 183 -4.98 30.68 -23.25
N GLU A 184 -5.98 30.34 -24.07
CA GLU A 184 -7.40 30.41 -23.68
C GLU A 184 -7.70 29.46 -22.52
N ASN A 185 -8.69 29.82 -21.70
CA ASN A 185 -9.06 29.04 -20.52
C ASN A 185 -9.81 27.75 -20.94
N PRO A 186 -9.24 26.55 -20.75
CA PRO A 186 -9.84 25.29 -21.22
C PRO A 186 -11.13 24.92 -20.49
N PHE A 187 -11.44 25.56 -19.36
CA PHE A 187 -12.67 25.34 -18.60
C PHE A 187 -13.87 26.16 -19.12
N LEU A 188 -13.71 26.93 -20.21
CA LEU A 188 -14.81 27.63 -20.88
C LEU A 188 -15.74 26.69 -21.66
N GLU A 189 -15.25 25.54 -22.14
CA GLU A 189 -16.04 24.54 -22.88
C GLU A 189 -17.02 23.74 -21.98
N TYR A 190 -16.95 23.94 -20.66
CA TYR A 190 -17.66 23.12 -19.65
C TYR A 190 -18.68 23.94 -18.82
N LYS A 191 -19.27 24.99 -19.42
CA LYS A 191 -20.30 25.86 -18.80
C LYS A 191 -21.65 25.75 -19.50
#